data_AF-A0A060C657-F1
#
_entry.id   AF-A0A060C657-F1
#
_cell.length_a   1.000
_cell.length_b   1.000
_cell.length_c   1.000
_cell.angle_alpha   90.00
_cell.angle_beta   90.00
_cell.angle_gamma   90.00
#
_symmetry.space_group_name_H-M   'P 1'
#
loop_
_entity.id
_entity.type
_entity.pdbx_description
1 polymer ?
#
loop_
_entity_poly.entity_id
_entity_poly.type
_entity_poly.pdbx_seq_one_letter_code
_entity_poly.pdbx_strand_id
1 'polypeptide(L)'
;DFRGLTDTELAEPIGYNPFSVVDGQLVITAEPIGEQTAATKQYEFTSGMISSQSSFWQTYGYFEMTAELPEGAGAWPAFWMLPVDNSWPPEIDILEAFGDQPDQVHTAVIGSGGTTEAWTQVDTSGGTHNFGVMWTPYEITFYVDGVKTG
;
A
#
# COMPACT_ATOMS: atom_id res chain seq x y z
N ASP A 1 2.38 -13.25 15.55
CA ASP A 1 1.18 -12.46 15.89
C ASP A 1 1.31 -11.06 15.30
N PHE A 2 0.41 -10.70 14.38
CA PHE A 2 0.25 -9.31 13.96
C PHE A 2 -0.23 -8.51 15.17
N ARG A 3 0.52 -7.47 15.55
CA ARG A 3 0.14 -6.57 16.63
C ARG A 3 -0.23 -5.23 16.00
N GLY A 4 -1.28 -4.59 16.53
CA GLY A 4 -1.64 -3.23 16.12
C GLY A 4 -0.48 -2.27 16.33
N LEU A 5 -0.48 -1.16 15.58
CA LEU A 5 0.47 -0.08 15.80
C LEU A 5 0.24 0.50 17.19
N THR A 6 1.32 0.57 17.99
CA THR A 6 1.30 1.21 19.30
C THR A 6 0.90 2.68 19.14
N ASP A 7 0.11 3.21 20.07
CA ASP A 7 -0.38 4.61 20.10
C ASP A 7 -1.38 5.01 18.99
N THR A 8 -2.06 4.04 18.37
CA THR A 8 -3.25 4.29 17.53
C THR A 8 -4.55 3.96 18.29
N GLU A 9 -5.71 4.45 17.81
CA GLU A 9 -7.04 4.14 18.37
C GLU A 9 -7.38 2.63 18.41
N LEU A 10 -6.53 1.79 17.80
CA LEU A 10 -6.63 0.33 17.72
C LEU A 10 -5.50 -0.37 18.50
N ALA A 11 -5.15 0.14 19.68
CA ALA A 11 -4.15 -0.50 20.55
C ALA A 11 -4.55 -1.92 21.03
N GLU A 12 -5.86 -2.21 21.03
CA GLU A 12 -6.40 -3.53 21.33
C GLU A 12 -6.96 -4.21 20.06
N PRO A 13 -6.72 -5.52 19.86
CA PRO A 13 -7.26 -6.23 18.71
C PRO A 13 -8.80 -6.16 18.67
N ILE A 14 -9.35 -5.70 17.55
CA ILE A 14 -10.81 -5.63 17.32
C ILE A 14 -11.43 -6.98 16.90
N GLY A 15 -10.66 -8.06 16.97
CA GLY A 15 -11.12 -9.42 16.62
C GLY A 15 -11.10 -9.75 15.12
N TYR A 16 -10.61 -8.86 14.27
CA TYR A 16 -10.44 -9.09 12.84
C TYR A 16 -8.97 -9.28 12.48
N ASN A 17 -8.68 -10.26 11.63
CA ASN A 17 -7.36 -10.47 11.04
C ASN A 17 -7.51 -10.61 9.50
N PRO A 18 -7.23 -9.54 8.74
CA PRO A 18 -7.35 -9.55 7.27
C PRO A 18 -6.14 -10.21 6.59
N PHE A 19 -5.19 -10.76 7.35
CA PHE A 19 -3.93 -11.28 6.82
C PHE A 19 -3.88 -12.80 6.86
N SER A 20 -3.46 -13.39 5.75
CA SER A 20 -3.05 -14.80 5.68
C SER A 20 -1.78 -14.97 4.86
N VAL A 21 -1.13 -16.13 4.99
CA VAL A 21 -0.01 -16.51 4.12
C VAL A 21 -0.40 -17.80 3.41
N VAL A 22 -0.48 -17.75 2.08
CA VAL A 22 -0.87 -18.88 1.23
C VAL A 22 0.25 -19.08 0.21
N ASP A 23 0.82 -20.28 0.19
CA ASP A 23 1.91 -20.66 -0.73
C ASP A 23 3.09 -19.67 -0.76
N GLY A 24 3.42 -19.11 0.41
CA GLY A 24 4.52 -18.14 0.56
C GLY A 24 4.16 -16.70 0.18
N GLN A 25 2.92 -16.42 -0.20
CA GLN A 25 2.42 -15.09 -0.53
C GLN A 25 1.59 -14.54 0.62
N LEU A 26 1.81 -13.27 0.96
CA LEU A 26 0.92 -12.54 1.85
C LEU A 26 -0.38 -12.23 1.09
N VAL A 27 -1.51 -12.57 1.70
CA VAL A 27 -2.84 -12.18 1.23
C VAL A 27 -3.43 -11.18 2.22
N ILE A 28 -3.78 -10.00 1.72
CA ILE A 28 -4.52 -8.97 2.46
C ILE A 28 -5.95 -8.98 1.93
N THR A 29 -6.91 -9.34 2.78
CA THR A 29 -8.32 -9.46 2.38
C THR A 29 -9.10 -8.24 2.82
N ALA A 30 -9.78 -7.61 1.87
CA ALA A 30 -10.87 -6.68 2.15
C ALA A 30 -12.21 -7.43 2.05
N GLU A 31 -13.05 -7.35 3.08
CA GLU A 31 -14.33 -8.05 3.11
C GLU A 31 -15.41 -7.29 3.89
N PRO A 32 -16.71 -7.48 3.57
CA PRO A 32 -17.80 -6.92 4.36
C PRO A 32 -17.71 -7.36 5.82
N ILE A 33 -18.00 -6.44 6.74
CA ILE A 33 -18.08 -6.79 8.17
C ILE A 33 -19.31 -7.68 8.39
N GLY A 34 -19.06 -8.88 8.93
CA GLY A 34 -20.12 -9.80 9.40
C GLY A 34 -20.80 -9.27 10.66
N GLU A 35 -20.42 -9.80 11.83
CA GLU A 35 -21.01 -9.37 13.11
C GLU A 35 -20.38 -8.05 13.58
N GLN A 36 -21.17 -6.99 13.64
CA GLN A 36 -20.70 -5.66 14.03
C GLN A 36 -20.40 -5.58 15.54
N THR A 37 -19.25 -4.98 15.87
CA THR A 37 -18.87 -4.62 17.24
C THR A 37 -19.05 -3.12 17.48
N ALA A 38 -18.91 -2.67 18.73
CA ALA A 38 -18.89 -1.24 19.04
C ALA A 38 -17.79 -0.47 18.26
N ALA A 39 -16.67 -1.13 17.96
CA ALA A 39 -15.54 -0.57 17.21
C ALA A 39 -15.80 -0.51 15.69
N THR A 40 -16.61 -1.43 15.16
CA THR A 40 -16.82 -1.55 13.71
C THR A 40 -18.15 -0.97 13.21
N LYS A 41 -19.07 -0.60 14.11
CA LYS A 41 -20.46 -0.17 13.80
C LYS A 41 -20.63 0.93 12.74
N GLN A 42 -19.59 1.71 12.45
CA GLN A 42 -19.62 2.82 11.49
C GLN A 42 -18.96 2.47 10.14
N TYR A 43 -18.46 1.24 10.00
CA TYR A 43 -17.75 0.77 8.82
C TYR A 43 -18.53 -0.39 8.18
N GLU A 44 -18.40 -0.51 6.86
CA GLU A 44 -19.04 -1.58 6.08
C GLU A 44 -18.07 -2.71 5.74
N PHE A 45 -16.77 -2.41 5.70
CA PHE A 45 -15.71 -3.34 5.32
C PHE A 45 -14.59 -3.36 6.36
N THR A 46 -13.89 -4.48 6.41
CA THR A 46 -12.56 -4.60 7.02
C THR A 46 -11.51 -4.78 5.92
N SER A 47 -10.28 -4.37 6.20
CA SER A 47 -9.10 -4.60 5.35
C SER A 47 -7.85 -4.56 6.24
N GLY A 48 -6.67 -4.69 5.65
CA GLY A 48 -5.40 -4.69 6.36
C GLY A 48 -4.40 -3.65 5.85
N MET A 49 -3.62 -3.11 6.77
CA MET A 49 -2.41 -2.32 6.49
C MET A 49 -1.25 -2.92 7.28
N ILE A 50 -0.12 -3.13 6.62
CA ILE A 50 1.12 -3.56 7.27
C ILE A 50 2.13 -2.43 7.14
N SER A 51 2.83 -2.13 8.23
CA SER A 51 3.90 -1.13 8.25
C SER A 51 5.17 -1.72 8.82
N SER A 52 6.31 -1.35 8.23
CA SER A 52 7.64 -1.71 8.73
C SER A 52 8.18 -0.72 9.77
N GLN A 53 7.43 0.31 10.16
CA GLN A 53 7.89 1.39 11.04
C GLN A 53 8.69 0.92 12.26
N SER A 54 8.21 -0.12 12.95
CA SER A 54 8.83 -0.64 14.17
C SER A 54 9.85 -1.77 13.94
N SER A 55 10.15 -2.10 12.69
CA SER A 55 11.00 -3.27 12.34
C SER A 55 12.12 -2.96 11.35
N PHE A 56 11.85 -2.17 10.32
CA PHE A 56 12.80 -1.88 9.25
C PHE A 56 12.56 -0.49 8.66
N TRP A 57 13.65 0.25 8.50
CA TRP A 57 13.70 1.51 7.78
C TRP A 57 15.03 1.61 7.05
N GLN A 58 15.00 2.23 5.87
CA GLN A 58 16.18 2.45 5.05
C GLN A 58 16.04 3.77 4.30
N THR A 59 17.13 4.53 4.23
CA THR A 59 17.25 5.71 3.37
C THR A 59 18.00 5.32 2.11
N TYR A 60 17.39 5.61 0.95
CA TYR A 60 17.89 5.24 -0.38
C TYR A 60 17.96 3.74 -0.66
N GLY A 61 17.81 3.38 -1.92
CA GLY A 61 17.84 1.99 -2.38
C GLY A 61 16.81 1.73 -3.47
N TYR A 62 16.71 0.45 -3.83
CA TYR A 62 15.63 -0.06 -4.66
C TYR A 62 14.64 -0.81 -3.78
N PHE A 63 13.38 -0.42 -3.84
CA PHE A 63 12.28 -1.05 -3.12
C PHE A 63 11.29 -1.57 -4.14
N GLU A 64 10.90 -2.83 -4.04
CA GLU A 64 10.02 -3.49 -5.00
C GLU A 64 9.08 -4.46 -4.28
N MET A 65 7.85 -4.53 -4.77
CA MET A 65 6.85 -5.50 -4.38
C MET A 65 6.33 -6.21 -5.64
N THR A 66 6.29 -7.54 -5.61
CA THR A 66 5.52 -8.34 -6.57
C THR A 66 4.13 -8.58 -6.00
N ALA A 67 3.08 -8.18 -6.72
CA ALA A 67 1.71 -8.35 -6.26
C ALA A 67 0.72 -8.55 -7.42
N GLU A 68 -0.33 -9.31 -7.15
CA GLU A 68 -1.59 -9.31 -7.91
C GLU A 68 -2.57 -8.36 -7.21
N LEU A 69 -3.20 -7.48 -7.98
CA LEU A 69 -4.08 -6.43 -7.43
C LEU A 69 -5.54 -6.90 -7.39
N PRO A 70 -6.32 -6.51 -6.37
CA PRO A 70 -7.74 -6.81 -6.32
C PRO A 70 -8.50 -6.03 -7.41
N GLU A 71 -9.46 -6.71 -8.05
CA GLU A 71 -10.42 -6.08 -8.96
C GLU A 71 -11.74 -5.76 -8.24
N GLY A 72 -12.47 -4.76 -8.74
CA GLY A 72 -13.79 -4.38 -8.27
C GLY A 72 -13.87 -2.95 -7.71
N ALA A 73 -15.05 -2.37 -7.81
CA ALA A 73 -15.32 -1.01 -7.36
C ALA A 73 -15.05 -0.85 -5.85
N GLY A 74 -14.34 0.23 -5.51
CA GLY A 74 -13.98 0.57 -4.13
C GLY A 74 -12.67 -0.05 -3.63
N ALA A 75 -12.08 -1.01 -4.34
CA ALA A 75 -10.75 -1.49 -4.01
C ALA A 75 -9.69 -0.45 -4.36
N TRP A 76 -8.82 -0.13 -3.39
CA TRP A 76 -7.70 0.81 -3.54
C TRP A 76 -6.45 0.20 -2.91
N PRO A 77 -5.74 -0.69 -3.63
CA PRO A 77 -4.46 -1.21 -3.18
C PRO A 77 -3.40 -0.10 -3.23
N ALA A 78 -2.51 -0.09 -2.23
CA ALA A 78 -1.41 0.86 -2.15
C ALA A 78 -0.12 0.20 -1.63
N PHE A 79 1.02 0.61 -2.18
CA PHE A 79 2.35 0.34 -1.66
C PHE A 79 3.15 1.64 -1.66
N TRP A 80 3.52 2.08 -0.46
CA TRP A 80 3.98 3.44 -0.22
C TRP A 80 4.95 3.47 0.95
N MET A 81 5.69 4.58 1.07
CA MET A 81 6.71 4.78 2.09
C MET A 81 6.52 6.12 2.80
N LEU A 82 6.70 6.10 4.12
CA LEU A 82 6.68 7.26 5.00
C LEU A 82 7.99 7.42 5.79
N PRO A 83 8.30 8.64 6.26
CA PRO A 83 9.30 8.87 7.29
C PRO A 83 9.01 8.04 8.55
N VAL A 84 10.06 7.44 9.11
CA VAL A 84 9.96 6.59 10.31
C VAL A 84 9.40 7.33 11.53
N ASP A 85 9.55 8.65 11.58
CA ASP A 85 9.09 9.52 12.65
C ASP A 85 7.62 9.96 12.53
N ASN A 86 6.86 9.37 11.58
CA ASN A 86 5.47 9.75 11.26
C ASN A 86 5.30 11.20 10.82
N SER A 87 6.38 11.90 10.45
CA SER A 87 6.24 13.21 9.80
C SER A 87 5.60 13.04 8.43
N TRP A 88 4.74 14.00 8.08
CA TRP A 88 4.12 14.06 6.76
C TRP A 88 3.83 15.51 6.39
N PRO A 89 4.14 15.96 5.16
CA PRO A 89 5.02 15.30 4.17
C PRO A 89 6.48 15.16 4.66
N PRO A 90 7.34 14.29 4.05
CA PRO A 90 7.18 13.68 2.73
C PRO A 90 6.51 12.29 2.68
N GLU A 91 6.11 11.86 1.48
CA GLU A 91 5.56 10.53 1.16
C GLU A 91 5.99 10.10 -0.25
N ILE A 92 6.21 8.79 -0.46
CA ILE A 92 6.53 8.18 -1.75
C ILE A 92 5.54 7.04 -2.02
N ASP A 93 4.68 7.22 -3.01
CA ASP A 93 3.70 6.24 -3.44
C ASP A 93 4.27 5.47 -4.63
N ILE A 94 4.68 4.23 -4.37
CA ILE A 94 5.26 3.31 -5.35
C ILE A 94 4.16 2.69 -6.22
N LEU A 95 2.98 2.52 -5.62
CA LEU A 95 1.77 2.07 -6.29
C LEU A 95 0.57 2.64 -5.55
N GLU A 96 -0.31 3.30 -6.29
CA GLU A 96 -1.74 3.40 -6.03
C GLU A 96 -2.50 2.90 -7.26
N ALA A 97 -3.62 2.22 -7.07
CA ALA A 97 -4.50 1.80 -8.16
C ALA A 97 -5.95 1.73 -7.70
N PHE A 98 -6.89 1.62 -8.65
CA PHE A 98 -8.30 1.40 -8.36
C PHE A 98 -8.76 0.10 -9.01
N GLY A 99 -9.42 -0.77 -8.25
CA GLY A 99 -9.85 -2.08 -8.76
C GLY A 99 -10.91 -2.01 -9.86
N ASP A 100 -11.56 -0.87 -10.07
CA ASP A 100 -12.46 -0.62 -11.20
C ASP A 100 -11.80 0.06 -12.40
N GLN A 101 -10.50 0.37 -12.31
CA GLN A 101 -9.66 0.93 -13.37
C GLN A 101 -8.33 0.15 -13.44
N PRO A 102 -8.37 -1.14 -13.77
CA PRO A 102 -7.18 -2.00 -13.76
C PRO A 102 -6.22 -1.75 -14.94
N ASP A 103 -6.45 -0.71 -15.75
CA ASP A 103 -5.64 -0.32 -16.91
C ASP A 103 -4.63 0.79 -16.61
N GLN A 104 -4.52 1.18 -15.34
CA GLN A 104 -3.59 2.22 -14.91
C GLN A 104 -3.13 2.06 -13.47
N VAL A 105 -1.94 2.61 -13.22
CA VAL A 105 -1.40 2.80 -11.87
C VAL A 105 -0.96 4.24 -11.67
N HIS A 106 -1.00 4.68 -10.43
CA HIS A 106 -0.52 5.98 -10.00
C HIS A 106 0.72 5.84 -9.12
N THR A 107 1.60 6.82 -9.28
CA THR A 107 2.82 6.98 -8.48
C THR A 107 2.96 8.44 -8.11
N ALA A 108 3.41 8.72 -6.89
CA ALA A 108 3.58 10.09 -6.43
C ALA A 108 4.76 10.27 -5.48
N VAL A 109 5.26 11.50 -5.44
CA VAL A 109 6.14 12.02 -4.41
C VAL A 109 5.46 13.27 -3.85
N ILE A 110 5.01 13.19 -2.61
CA ILE A 110 4.41 14.33 -1.90
C ILE A 110 5.50 14.96 -1.04
N GLY A 111 5.80 16.22 -1.32
CA GLY A 111 6.74 17.03 -0.54
C GLY A 111 6.06 18.27 0.03
N SER A 112 6.70 18.91 1.02
CA SER A 112 6.23 20.18 1.59
C SER A 112 6.16 21.32 0.57
N GLY A 113 6.93 21.22 -0.53
CA GLY A 113 6.95 22.19 -1.62
C GLY A 113 6.02 21.85 -2.79
N GLY A 114 5.28 20.74 -2.73
CA GLY A 114 4.37 20.29 -3.79
C GLY A 114 4.45 18.80 -4.06
N THR A 115 3.58 18.34 -4.95
CA THR A 115 3.45 16.94 -5.37
C THR A 115 3.94 16.78 -6.80
N THR A 116 4.70 15.71 -7.05
CA THR A 116 4.99 15.20 -8.40
C THR A 116 4.32 13.85 -8.54
N GLU A 117 3.41 13.71 -9.49
CA GLU A 117 2.60 12.49 -9.66
C GLU A 117 2.39 12.16 -11.13
N ALA A 118 2.09 10.90 -11.43
CA ALA A 118 1.78 10.43 -12.76
C ALA A 118 0.81 9.24 -12.72
N TRP A 119 -0.10 9.21 -13.70
CA TRP A 119 -0.87 8.01 -14.06
C TRP A 119 -0.21 7.34 -15.25
N THR A 120 0.19 6.09 -15.10
CA THR A 120 0.79 5.30 -16.18
C THR A 120 -0.17 4.21 -16.62
N GLN A 121 -0.39 4.12 -17.93
CA GLN A 121 -1.23 3.08 -18.52
C GLN A 121 -0.49 1.74 -18.46
N VAL A 122 -0.96 0.85 -17.60
CA VAL A 122 -0.46 -0.51 -17.42
C VAL A 122 -1.67 -1.37 -17.09
N ASP A 123 -1.89 -2.42 -17.89
CA ASP A 123 -2.90 -3.42 -17.60
C ASP A 123 -2.40 -4.30 -16.44
N THR A 124 -3.04 -4.13 -15.28
CA THR A 124 -2.82 -4.93 -14.08
C THR A 124 -3.91 -5.96 -13.86
N SER A 125 -4.79 -6.18 -14.83
CA SER A 125 -5.85 -7.20 -14.73
C SER A 125 -5.26 -8.60 -14.84
N GLY A 126 -5.64 -9.48 -13.92
CA GLY A 126 -5.25 -10.88 -13.91
C GLY A 126 -3.73 -11.14 -13.83
N GLY A 127 -3.23 -11.36 -12.61
CA GLY A 127 -1.88 -11.85 -12.37
C GLY A 127 -0.97 -10.87 -11.65
N THR A 128 0.29 -11.25 -11.50
CA THR A 128 1.26 -10.52 -10.68
C THR A 128 2.10 -9.55 -11.50
N HIS A 129 2.33 -8.36 -10.94
CA HIS A 129 3.23 -7.34 -11.48
C HIS A 129 4.28 -6.95 -10.43
N ASN A 130 5.41 -6.44 -10.91
CA ASN A 130 6.45 -5.87 -10.06
C ASN A 130 6.31 -4.35 -10.00
N PHE A 131 6.08 -3.80 -8.82
CA PHE A 131 5.99 -2.36 -8.57
C PHE A 131 7.19 -1.91 -7.77
N GLY A 132 7.99 -0.99 -8.32
CA GLY A 132 9.24 -0.63 -7.69
C GLY A 132 9.63 0.84 -7.82
N VAL A 133 10.52 1.27 -6.93
CA VAL A 133 11.12 2.61 -6.93
C VAL A 133 12.62 2.51 -6.68
N MET A 134 13.39 3.22 -7.51
CA MET A 134 14.78 3.55 -7.22
C MET A 134 14.81 4.93 -6.57
N TRP A 135 15.16 4.97 -5.29
CA TRP A 135 15.31 6.20 -4.54
C TRP A 135 16.79 6.46 -4.24
N THR A 136 17.32 7.55 -4.77
CA THR A 136 18.70 8.00 -4.55
C THR A 136 18.72 9.39 -3.91
N PRO A 137 19.89 9.91 -3.48
CA PRO A 137 20.00 11.30 -3.04
C PRO A 137 19.63 12.35 -4.10
N TYR A 138 19.53 11.97 -5.37
CA TYR A 138 19.40 12.90 -6.50
C TYR A 138 18.12 12.72 -7.31
N GLU A 139 17.58 11.50 -7.35
CA GLU A 139 16.46 11.13 -8.20
C GLU A 139 15.61 10.05 -7.53
N ILE A 140 14.31 10.13 -7.77
CA ILE A 140 13.32 9.08 -7.51
C ILE A 140 12.81 8.64 -8.89
N THR A 141 12.86 7.33 -9.17
CA THR A 141 12.37 6.76 -10.42
C THR A 141 11.49 5.56 -10.12
N PHE A 142 10.28 5.58 -10.66
CA PHE A 142 9.31 4.49 -10.51
C PHE A 142 9.40 3.49 -11.65
N TYR A 143 8.98 2.25 -11.37
CA TYR A 143 9.01 1.14 -12.30
C TYR A 143 7.77 0.26 -12.15
N VAL A 144 7.26 -0.21 -13.28
CA VAL A 144 6.32 -1.34 -13.33
C VAL A 144 6.89 -2.38 -14.28
N ASP A 145 7.04 -3.62 -13.81
CA ASP A 145 7.67 -4.74 -14.53
C ASP A 145 9.06 -4.40 -15.10
N GLY A 146 9.83 -3.62 -14.33
CA GLY A 146 11.17 -3.14 -14.71
C GLY A 146 11.19 -2.03 -15.76
N VAL A 147 10.03 -1.56 -16.23
CA VAL A 147 9.90 -0.43 -17.16
C VAL A 147 9.69 0.85 -16.36
N LYS A 148 10.52 1.87 -16.64
CA LYS A 148 10.38 3.19 -16.00
C LYS A 148 9.00 3.78 -16.28
N THR A 149 8.36 4.28 -15.24
CA THR A 149 7.08 5.00 -15.30
C THR A 149 7.26 6.45 -14.85
N GLY A 150 6.30 7.32 -15.17
CA GLY A 150 6.40 8.77 -14.96
C GLY A 150 6.96 9.54 -16.15
#